data_AF-A0A3A0GCZ7-F1
#
_entry.id   AF-A0A3A0GCZ7-F1
#
_cell.length_a   1.000
_cell.length_b   1.000
_cell.length_c   1.000
_cell.angle_alpha   90.00
_cell.angle_beta   90.00
_cell.angle_gamma   90.00
#
_symmetry.space_group_name_H-M   'P 1'
#
loop_
_entity.id
_entity.type
_entity.pdbx_description
1 polymer ?
#
loop_
_entity_poly.entity_id
_entity_poly.type
_entity_poly.pdbx_seq_one_letter_code
_entity_poly.pdbx_strand_id
1 'polypeptide(L)'
;MDALGVGLRVRGAPRPVQVSPPVTRVQSHAAGAARELFCAARVFSSVDADVVVWSPLADKIADACHRVPTRRSSRVPRAAGGDRHPCGGACSSCAGAKVRRGMTWLTASFLVPVAVSVGVPAAFLYFVRRLDLYASGGFALVVGCFVAGLLAFPLSFAANTGALRLMTLGWGLSTAVALLAVKTSVAPLVEEVAKSLGLVYAVRRPDFTYFVDGAIFGFAAGTAFAIIENLFYLGNARDPLGMAVNRAFSTSLMHGTASALVGVALGRLRFGHGRQRFAALLVGWASAMALHMAFNRLVNSGPLTPAHLAGAIAIGIGGVVLTAACIFWGLREERAWLRETLGLGVGVSAGEANVVHRMADIDTLLAPIEQHFGAERRKQVQRFLQLQAQLGLKTKGAALAADPKLRAALEAQVADLQAQTDALRRAVGLYCMSYVRSILPDEGEPLWDRLNTALAQAGTAEPSMNLWQSLADRTGSGATDAGSGPTLPDPRPEA
;
A
#
# COMPACT_ATOMS: atom_id res chain seq x y z
N MET A 1 -8.37 74.20 18.95
CA MET A 1 -9.63 74.90 19.26
C MET A 1 -10.74 73.91 19.00
N ASP A 2 -10.98 72.99 19.92
CA ASP A 2 -11.70 73.17 21.20
C ASP A 2 -13.10 73.73 21.02
N ALA A 3 -14.08 72.85 21.26
CA ALA A 3 -15.38 73.05 21.93
C ALA A 3 -16.10 71.67 21.82
N LEU A 4 -16.18 70.77 22.82
CA LEU A 4 -16.70 70.86 24.19
C LEU A 4 -17.98 71.73 24.26
N GLY A 5 -19.16 71.24 24.64
CA GLY A 5 -19.58 69.91 25.10
C GLY A 5 -21.02 69.92 25.65
N VAL A 6 -21.39 68.78 26.24
CA VAL A 6 -22.45 68.54 27.26
C VAL A 6 -23.90 68.47 26.74
N GLY A 7 -24.73 67.46 27.04
CA GLY A 7 -24.56 66.21 27.79
C GLY A 7 -25.93 65.56 28.06
N LEU A 8 -26.02 64.23 28.13
CA LEU A 8 -27.14 63.53 28.80
C LEU A 8 -26.77 62.09 29.18
N ARG A 9 -27.11 61.73 30.43
CA ARG A 9 -26.70 60.54 31.19
C ARG A 9 -27.44 59.26 30.79
N VAL A 10 -26.65 58.21 30.57
CA VAL A 10 -26.67 56.84 31.15
C VAL A 10 -27.99 56.27 31.69
N ARG A 11 -28.43 55.13 31.12
CA ARG A 11 -28.90 53.93 31.85
C ARG A 11 -28.69 52.65 31.01
N GLY A 12 -28.01 51.65 31.59
CA GLY A 12 -28.15 50.23 31.23
C GLY A 12 -27.05 49.59 30.36
N ALA A 13 -25.89 49.27 30.94
CA ALA A 13 -24.87 48.43 30.29
C ALA A 13 -25.15 46.93 30.54
N PRO A 14 -25.19 46.07 29.49
CA PRO A 14 -25.15 44.62 29.66
C PRO A 14 -23.70 44.12 29.87
N ARG A 15 -23.54 43.18 30.81
CA ARG A 15 -22.25 42.55 31.18
C ARG A 15 -21.72 41.65 30.05
N PRO A 16 -20.38 41.53 29.91
CA PRO A 16 -19.76 40.75 28.83
C PRO A 16 -19.93 39.23 29.04
N VAL A 17 -20.35 38.56 27.98
CA VAL A 17 -20.43 37.10 27.84
C VAL A 17 -19.01 36.54 27.69
N GLN A 18 -18.57 35.72 28.64
CA GLN A 18 -17.33 34.95 28.52
C GLN A 18 -17.53 33.81 27.52
N VAL A 19 -16.81 33.88 26.41
CA VAL A 19 -16.71 32.83 25.38
C VAL A 19 -15.79 31.73 25.92
N SER A 20 -16.35 30.55 26.17
CA SER A 20 -15.59 29.32 26.46
C SER A 20 -15.11 28.69 25.14
N PRO A 21 -13.89 28.12 25.05
CA PRO A 21 -13.43 27.46 23.84
C PRO A 21 -14.16 26.11 23.62
N PRO A 22 -14.33 25.67 22.36
CA PRO A 22 -15.03 24.44 22.05
C PRO A 22 -14.24 23.20 22.50
N VAL A 23 -14.88 22.37 23.32
CA VAL A 23 -14.41 21.02 23.69
C VAL A 23 -14.41 20.14 22.44
N THR A 24 -13.25 19.57 22.14
CA THR A 24 -12.97 18.70 21.00
C THR A 24 -13.90 17.48 20.91
N ARG A 25 -14.74 17.47 19.88
CA ARG A 25 -15.60 16.36 19.43
C ARG A 25 -14.80 15.29 18.67
N VAL A 26 -13.67 14.84 19.23
CA VAL A 26 -12.78 13.82 18.61
C VAL A 26 -12.74 12.53 19.43
N GLN A 27 -12.99 12.58 20.74
CA GLN A 27 -12.96 11.39 21.61
C GLN A 27 -14.21 10.49 21.48
N SER A 28 -15.33 10.99 20.99
CA SER A 28 -16.58 10.21 20.87
C SER A 28 -16.57 9.23 19.69
N HIS A 29 -15.78 9.48 18.65
CA HIS A 29 -15.73 8.60 17.47
C HIS A 29 -14.82 7.38 17.67
N ALA A 30 -13.73 7.51 18.44
CA ALA A 30 -12.83 6.40 18.76
C ALA A 30 -13.48 5.37 19.72
N ALA A 31 -14.25 5.86 20.71
CA ALA A 31 -15.02 4.99 21.61
C ALA A 31 -16.21 4.30 20.90
N GLY A 32 -16.80 4.95 19.89
CA GLY A 32 -17.82 4.37 19.03
C GLY A 32 -17.27 3.23 18.16
N ALA A 33 -16.14 3.44 17.49
CA ALA A 33 -15.51 2.42 16.65
C ALA A 33 -15.08 1.18 17.45
N ALA A 34 -14.55 1.38 18.67
CA ALA A 34 -14.21 0.27 19.56
C ALA A 34 -15.44 -0.53 20.05
N ARG A 35 -16.59 0.13 20.28
CA ARG A 35 -17.86 -0.54 20.63
C ARG A 35 -18.47 -1.30 19.46
N GLU A 36 -18.41 -0.77 18.25
CA GLU A 36 -18.91 -1.45 17.05
C GLU A 36 -18.07 -2.70 16.70
N LEU A 37 -16.74 -2.62 16.82
CA LEU A 37 -15.83 -3.77 16.70
C LEU A 37 -16.10 -4.84 17.78
N PHE A 38 -16.44 -4.43 19.00
CA PHE A 38 -16.79 -5.34 20.10
C PHE A 38 -18.20 -5.95 19.93
N CYS A 39 -19.16 -5.19 19.40
CA CYS A 39 -20.50 -5.69 19.06
C CYS A 39 -20.45 -6.71 17.92
N ALA A 40 -19.62 -6.47 16.88
CA ALA A 40 -19.38 -7.44 15.83
C ALA A 40 -18.82 -8.76 16.39
N ALA A 41 -17.87 -8.69 17.35
CA ALA A 41 -17.35 -9.88 18.04
C ALA A 41 -18.40 -10.60 18.90
N ARG A 42 -19.42 -9.89 19.39
CA ARG A 42 -20.51 -10.44 20.24
C ARG A 42 -21.65 -11.07 19.43
N VAL A 43 -21.89 -10.62 18.21
CA VAL A 43 -22.91 -11.21 17.31
C VAL A 43 -22.49 -12.62 16.84
N PHE A 44 -21.19 -12.93 16.80
CA PHE A 44 -20.69 -14.27 16.45
C PHE A 44 -20.64 -15.25 17.63
N SER A 45 -20.95 -14.83 18.85
CA SER A 45 -20.96 -15.71 20.04
C SER A 45 -22.28 -16.44 20.28
N SER A 46 -23.24 -16.40 19.35
CA SER A 46 -24.54 -17.06 19.49
C SER A 46 -24.60 -18.47 18.88
N VAL A 47 -23.47 -19.16 18.73
CA VAL A 47 -23.41 -20.55 18.28
C VAL A 47 -22.84 -21.42 19.41
N ASP A 48 -23.76 -22.10 20.10
CA ASP A 48 -23.60 -23.16 21.11
C ASP A 48 -22.69 -22.88 22.32
N ALA A 49 -23.35 -22.75 23.48
CA ALA A 49 -22.80 -22.27 24.74
C ALA A 49 -21.99 -23.29 25.56
N ASP A 50 -21.78 -24.53 25.09
CA ASP A 50 -21.32 -25.61 25.97
C ASP A 50 -19.82 -25.94 25.91
N VAL A 51 -19.02 -25.30 25.06
CA VAL A 51 -17.54 -25.43 25.11
C VAL A 51 -16.85 -24.12 24.70
N VAL A 52 -17.19 -23.02 25.39
CA VAL A 52 -16.47 -21.74 25.26
C VAL A 52 -15.97 -21.34 26.65
N VAL A 53 -14.65 -21.30 26.80
CA VAL A 53 -13.99 -20.79 28.01
C VAL A 53 -14.36 -19.32 28.17
N TRP A 54 -15.21 -19.04 29.15
CA TRP A 54 -15.63 -17.69 29.52
C TRP A 54 -14.45 -16.83 29.98
N SER A 55 -14.48 -15.55 29.58
CA SER A 55 -13.51 -14.54 29.99
C SER A 55 -13.71 -14.14 31.46
N PRO A 56 -12.67 -14.12 32.32
CA PRO A 56 -12.74 -13.57 33.68
C PRO A 56 -12.97 -12.04 33.77
N LEU A 57 -13.07 -11.36 32.61
CA LEU A 57 -13.16 -9.90 32.51
C LEU A 57 -14.61 -9.40 32.56
N ALA A 58 -15.58 -10.21 32.10
CA ALA A 58 -17.00 -9.87 32.17
C ALA A 58 -17.49 -9.76 33.62
N ASP A 59 -17.05 -10.68 34.49
CA ASP A 59 -17.40 -10.68 35.91
C ASP A 59 -16.75 -9.51 36.65
N LYS A 60 -15.50 -9.15 36.32
CA LYS A 60 -14.80 -8.00 36.93
C LYS A 60 -15.41 -6.65 36.56
N ILE A 61 -16.02 -6.54 35.37
CA ILE A 61 -16.73 -5.33 34.93
C ILE A 61 -18.15 -5.29 35.52
N ALA A 62 -18.83 -6.44 35.66
CA ALA A 62 -20.12 -6.55 36.32
C ALA A 62 -20.03 -6.20 37.83
N ASP A 63 -19.00 -6.68 38.52
CA ASP A 63 -18.75 -6.38 39.94
C ASP A 63 -18.38 -4.91 40.18
N ALA A 64 -17.68 -4.27 39.23
CA ALA A 64 -17.36 -2.85 39.28
C ALA A 64 -18.60 -1.96 39.07
N CYS A 65 -19.57 -2.42 38.26
CA CYS A 65 -20.85 -1.73 38.06
C CYS A 65 -21.82 -1.92 39.24
N HIS A 66 -21.75 -3.04 39.97
CA HIS A 66 -22.62 -3.29 41.14
C HIS A 66 -22.22 -2.50 42.40
N ARG A 67 -21.04 -1.88 42.46
CA ARG A 67 -20.59 -1.04 43.59
C ARG A 67 -20.75 0.47 43.37
N VAL A 68 -21.74 0.87 42.58
CA VAL A 68 -22.22 2.26 42.59
C VAL A 68 -23.43 2.34 43.54
N PRO A 69 -23.36 3.08 44.67
CA PRO A 69 -24.52 3.22 45.54
C PRO A 69 -25.59 4.03 44.79
N THR A 70 -26.64 3.35 44.35
CA THR A 70 -27.81 4.02 43.78
C THR A 70 -28.51 4.78 44.91
N ARG A 71 -28.51 6.12 44.80
CA ARG A 71 -29.38 6.99 45.60
C ARG A 71 -30.84 6.61 45.33
N ARG A 72 -31.41 5.76 46.17
CA ARG A 72 -32.86 5.54 46.22
C ARG A 72 -33.48 6.65 47.07
N SER A 73 -34.02 7.65 46.39
CA SER A 73 -34.99 8.59 46.95
C SER A 73 -36.35 7.87 47.04
N SER A 74 -36.81 7.56 48.26
CA SER A 74 -38.20 7.80 48.69
C SER A 74 -38.50 7.21 50.08
N ARG A 75 -39.17 8.05 50.88
CA ARG A 75 -39.91 7.83 52.13
C ARG A 75 -39.14 7.68 53.44
N VAL A 76 -39.04 8.83 54.10
CA VAL A 76 -38.88 9.04 55.55
C VAL A 76 -40.15 8.60 56.29
N PRO A 77 -40.03 7.95 57.45
CA PRO A 77 -40.84 8.28 58.61
C PRO A 77 -39.99 8.97 59.69
N ARG A 78 -40.57 10.01 60.30
CA ARG A 78 -40.00 10.79 61.42
C ARG A 78 -39.89 9.93 62.69
N ALA A 79 -38.73 9.97 63.35
CA ALA A 79 -38.51 9.92 64.80
C ALA A 79 -37.02 10.30 65.05
N ALA A 80 -36.69 11.47 65.62
CA ALA A 80 -36.60 11.84 67.03
C ALA A 80 -35.21 11.54 67.67
N GLY A 81 -34.53 12.59 68.15
CA GLY A 81 -33.25 12.60 68.90
C GLY A 81 -32.02 12.40 67.99
N GLY A 82 -30.90 13.12 68.08
CA GLY A 82 -30.28 13.94 69.11
C GLY A 82 -28.77 13.88 68.83
N ASP A 83 -28.07 14.98 69.10
CA ASP A 83 -26.61 15.14 69.17
C ASP A 83 -25.78 15.44 67.91
N ARG A 84 -25.14 16.61 68.01
CA ARG A 84 -24.16 17.20 67.11
C ARG A 84 -22.76 16.77 67.55
N HIS A 85 -21.90 16.44 66.60
CA HIS A 85 -20.46 16.70 66.70
C HIS A 85 -19.94 17.25 65.36
N PRO A 86 -19.09 18.30 65.36
CA PRO A 86 -18.51 18.87 64.15
C PRO A 86 -17.09 18.32 63.88
N CYS A 87 -16.62 18.59 62.66
CA CYS A 87 -15.24 18.50 62.15
C CYS A 87 -14.81 17.20 61.46
N GLY A 88 -14.44 17.37 60.19
CA GLY A 88 -13.78 16.35 59.37
C GLY A 88 -13.76 16.67 57.87
N GLY A 89 -13.59 17.96 57.51
CA GLY A 89 -13.44 18.36 56.11
C GLY A 89 -12.09 17.92 55.56
N ALA A 90 -12.05 16.78 54.87
CA ALA A 90 -11.01 16.43 53.91
C ALA A 90 -11.49 15.25 53.05
N CYS A 91 -11.04 15.22 51.79
CA CYS A 91 -11.07 14.05 50.90
C CYS A 91 -12.28 13.87 49.95
N SER A 92 -12.67 14.91 49.21
CA SER A 92 -13.39 14.73 47.93
C SER A 92 -12.52 15.05 46.69
N SER A 93 -11.54 15.96 46.83
CA SER A 93 -10.65 16.37 45.73
C SER A 93 -9.54 15.35 45.40
N CYS A 94 -8.92 14.75 46.43
CA CYS A 94 -7.85 13.75 46.23
C CYS A 94 -8.39 12.42 45.66
N ALA A 95 -9.60 12.01 46.04
CA ALA A 95 -10.23 10.79 45.54
C ALA A 95 -10.58 10.91 44.04
N GLY A 96 -11.12 12.07 43.61
CA GLY A 96 -11.41 12.34 42.20
C GLY A 96 -10.17 12.39 41.30
N ALA A 97 -9.05 12.93 41.80
CA ALA A 97 -7.77 12.93 41.09
C ALA A 97 -7.12 11.54 41.01
N LYS A 98 -7.21 10.73 42.07
CA LYS A 98 -6.70 9.34 42.10
C LYS A 98 -7.54 8.40 41.24
N VAL A 99 -8.85 8.57 41.19
CA VAL A 99 -9.78 7.80 40.35
C VAL A 99 -9.67 8.20 38.88
N ARG A 100 -9.55 9.51 38.56
CA ARG A 100 -9.27 9.94 37.18
C ARG A 100 -7.90 9.45 36.71
N ARG A 101 -6.85 9.54 37.55
CA ARG A 101 -5.53 8.95 37.25
C ARG A 101 -5.67 7.44 37.03
N GLY A 102 -6.29 6.69 37.95
CA GLY A 102 -6.47 5.24 37.84
C GLY A 102 -7.25 4.80 36.59
N MET A 103 -8.29 5.54 36.21
CA MET A 103 -9.05 5.29 34.97
C MET A 103 -8.20 5.60 33.72
N THR A 104 -7.43 6.69 33.70
CA THR A 104 -6.52 7.01 32.58
C THR A 104 -5.38 6.01 32.44
N TRP A 105 -4.85 5.47 33.56
CA TRP A 105 -3.81 4.44 33.54
C TRP A 105 -4.34 3.11 33.00
N LEU A 106 -5.53 2.66 33.43
CA LEU A 106 -6.16 1.44 32.93
C LEU A 106 -6.49 1.51 31.43
N THR A 107 -6.91 2.68 30.92
CA THR A 107 -7.12 2.87 29.47
C THR A 107 -5.79 2.96 28.71
N ALA A 108 -4.77 3.64 29.24
CA ALA A 108 -3.47 3.76 28.58
C ALA A 108 -2.73 2.42 28.50
N SER A 109 -2.86 1.57 29.52
CA SER A 109 -2.25 0.22 29.58
C SER A 109 -2.72 -0.71 28.46
N PHE A 110 -3.88 -0.48 27.85
CA PHE A 110 -4.38 -1.28 26.72
C PHE A 110 -4.23 -0.57 25.36
N LEU A 111 -4.34 0.77 25.34
CA LEU A 111 -4.20 1.55 24.12
C LEU A 111 -2.79 1.46 23.51
N VAL A 112 -1.73 1.46 24.35
CA VAL A 112 -0.35 1.37 23.85
C VAL A 112 -0.08 0.00 23.19
N PRO A 113 -0.37 -1.15 23.81
CA PRO A 113 -0.27 -2.45 23.15
C PRO A 113 -1.05 -2.55 21.84
N VAL A 114 -2.29 -2.05 21.81
CA VAL A 114 -3.11 -2.01 20.57
C VAL A 114 -2.42 -1.18 19.49
N ALA A 115 -1.92 0.00 19.84
CA ALA A 115 -1.19 0.86 18.90
C ALA A 115 0.08 0.18 18.37
N VAL A 116 0.82 -0.55 19.22
CA VAL A 116 2.00 -1.33 18.79
C VAL A 116 1.59 -2.47 17.85
N SER A 117 0.57 -3.26 18.22
CA SER A 117 0.10 -4.41 17.45
C SER A 117 -0.49 -4.07 16.08
N VAL A 118 -0.95 -2.84 15.89
CA VAL A 118 -1.46 -2.32 14.60
C VAL A 118 -0.38 -1.52 13.88
N GLY A 119 0.25 -0.58 14.57
CA GLY A 119 1.13 0.41 13.99
C GLY A 119 2.44 -0.16 13.48
N VAL A 120 3.09 -1.07 14.21
CA VAL A 120 4.36 -1.65 13.79
C VAL A 120 4.19 -2.50 12.51
N PRO A 121 3.25 -3.47 12.44
CA PRO A 121 3.04 -4.21 11.19
C PRO A 121 2.63 -3.31 10.01
N ALA A 122 1.79 -2.29 10.25
CA ALA A 122 1.42 -1.32 9.22
C ALA A 122 2.61 -0.50 8.73
N ALA A 123 3.56 -0.13 9.61
CA ALA A 123 4.79 0.55 9.22
C ALA A 123 5.68 -0.35 8.35
N PHE A 124 5.81 -1.64 8.67
CA PHE A 124 6.52 -2.59 7.80
C PHE A 124 5.86 -2.73 6.44
N LEU A 125 4.53 -2.82 6.37
CA LEU A 125 3.80 -2.83 5.09
C LEU A 125 4.06 -1.53 4.30
N TYR A 126 4.08 -0.38 4.95
CA TYR A 126 4.43 0.89 4.32
C TYR A 126 5.85 0.85 3.72
N PHE A 127 6.85 0.37 4.46
CA PHE A 127 8.21 0.24 3.96
C PHE A 127 8.33 -0.76 2.81
N VAL A 128 7.69 -1.93 2.92
CA VAL A 128 7.66 -2.94 1.83
C VAL A 128 7.01 -2.37 0.57
N ARG A 129 5.91 -1.63 0.70
CA ARG A 129 5.27 -0.96 -0.45
C ARG A 129 6.17 0.10 -1.09
N ARG A 130 7.02 0.77 -0.32
CA ARG A 130 7.98 1.76 -0.84
C ARG A 130 9.11 1.12 -1.66
N LEU A 131 9.28 -0.21 -1.61
CA LEU A 131 10.22 -0.93 -2.46
C LEU A 131 9.72 -1.11 -3.91
N ASP A 132 8.44 -0.84 -4.19
CA ASP A 132 7.92 -0.79 -5.57
C ASP A 132 8.41 0.47 -6.28
N LEU A 133 9.43 0.33 -7.12
CA LEU A 133 10.04 1.44 -7.85
C LEU A 133 9.15 2.00 -8.96
N TYR A 134 8.26 1.19 -9.54
CA TYR A 134 7.45 1.58 -10.70
C TYR A 134 6.06 2.10 -10.32
N ALA A 135 5.67 1.94 -9.04
CA ALA A 135 4.35 2.31 -8.52
C ALA A 135 3.20 1.79 -9.40
N SER A 136 3.40 0.63 -10.03
CA SER A 136 2.52 0.10 -11.07
C SER A 136 1.39 -0.74 -10.48
N GLY A 137 1.55 -1.21 -9.24
CA GLY A 137 0.51 -1.83 -8.44
C GLY A 137 -0.52 -0.81 -7.92
N GLY A 138 -1.80 -1.02 -8.28
CA GLY A 138 -2.89 -0.16 -7.83
C GLY A 138 -3.03 -0.13 -6.30
N PHE A 139 -3.07 1.07 -5.70
CA PHE A 139 -3.28 1.22 -4.25
C PHE A 139 -4.58 0.54 -3.78
N ALA A 140 -5.62 0.60 -4.61
CA ALA A 140 -6.89 -0.10 -4.37
C ALA A 140 -6.72 -1.62 -4.23
N LEU A 141 -5.80 -2.25 -4.99
CA LEU A 141 -5.52 -3.68 -4.83
C LEU A 141 -4.78 -3.99 -3.53
N VAL A 142 -3.86 -3.13 -3.09
CA VAL A 142 -3.22 -3.28 -1.77
C VAL A 142 -4.27 -3.25 -0.66
N VAL A 143 -5.16 -2.25 -0.70
CA VAL A 143 -6.27 -2.14 0.25
C VAL A 143 -7.21 -3.34 0.14
N GLY A 144 -7.54 -3.79 -1.08
CA GLY A 144 -8.35 -4.98 -1.30
C GLY A 144 -7.72 -6.25 -0.71
N CYS A 145 -6.42 -6.45 -0.87
CA CYS A 145 -5.69 -7.58 -0.27
C CYS A 145 -5.60 -7.45 1.25
N PHE A 146 -5.41 -6.23 1.77
CA PHE A 146 -5.46 -5.96 3.20
C PHE A 146 -6.83 -6.35 3.78
N VAL A 147 -7.93 -5.89 3.18
CA VAL A 147 -9.29 -6.27 3.60
C VAL A 147 -9.52 -7.77 3.49
N ALA A 148 -9.07 -8.40 2.40
CA ALA A 148 -9.16 -9.85 2.27
C ALA A 148 -8.40 -10.59 3.39
N GLY A 149 -7.24 -10.08 3.81
CA GLY A 149 -6.50 -10.59 4.97
C GLY A 149 -7.25 -10.42 6.29
N LEU A 150 -7.93 -9.28 6.50
CA LEU A 150 -8.80 -9.08 7.67
C LEU A 150 -9.93 -10.11 7.70
N LEU A 151 -10.54 -10.42 6.54
CA LEU A 151 -11.62 -11.41 6.41
C LEU A 151 -11.14 -12.86 6.49
N ALA A 152 -9.88 -13.12 6.11
CA ALA A 152 -9.28 -14.45 6.21
C ALA A 152 -9.17 -14.89 7.68
N PHE A 153 -8.92 -13.99 8.63
CA PHE A 153 -8.85 -14.33 10.05
C PHE A 153 -10.11 -15.01 10.61
N PRO A 154 -11.32 -14.40 10.57
CA PRO A 154 -12.51 -15.04 11.09
C PRO A 154 -12.88 -16.32 10.33
N LEU A 155 -12.62 -16.38 9.01
CA LEU A 155 -12.82 -17.59 8.22
C LEU A 155 -11.94 -18.74 8.72
N SER A 156 -10.65 -18.48 8.90
CA SER A 156 -9.71 -19.47 9.44
C SER A 156 -10.01 -19.85 10.88
N PHE A 157 -10.41 -18.88 11.71
CA PHE A 157 -10.79 -19.14 13.10
C PHE A 157 -11.96 -20.13 13.20
N ALA A 158 -13.00 -19.93 12.40
CA ALA A 158 -14.15 -20.83 12.33
C ALA A 158 -13.74 -22.23 11.83
N ALA A 159 -12.96 -22.31 10.75
CA ALA A 159 -12.47 -23.58 10.21
C ALA A 159 -11.57 -24.34 11.21
N ASN A 160 -10.67 -23.64 11.90
CA ASN A 160 -9.78 -24.22 12.92
C ASN A 160 -10.56 -24.72 14.14
N THR A 161 -11.62 -24.01 14.53
CA THR A 161 -12.52 -24.44 15.61
C THR A 161 -13.32 -25.68 15.20
N GLY A 162 -13.80 -25.74 13.95
CA GLY A 162 -14.42 -26.94 13.39
C GLY A 162 -13.46 -28.13 13.38
N ALA A 163 -12.21 -27.94 12.96
CA ALA A 163 -11.18 -28.97 12.98
C ALA A 163 -10.89 -29.48 14.40
N LEU A 164 -10.80 -28.58 15.37
CA LEU A 164 -10.65 -28.95 16.79
C LEU A 164 -11.81 -29.83 17.25
N ARG A 165 -13.05 -29.42 16.99
CA ARG A 165 -14.27 -30.19 17.35
C ARG A 165 -14.29 -31.56 16.69
N LEU A 166 -13.94 -31.65 15.41
CA LEU A 166 -13.87 -32.92 14.69
C LEU A 166 -12.84 -33.87 15.31
N MET A 167 -11.65 -33.36 15.65
CA MET A 167 -10.62 -34.18 16.28
C MET A 167 -11.02 -34.66 17.68
N THR A 168 -11.64 -33.80 18.49
CA THR A 168 -12.02 -34.17 19.86
C THR A 168 -13.28 -35.02 19.93
N LEU A 169 -14.34 -34.65 19.21
CA LEU A 169 -15.65 -35.31 19.29
C LEU A 169 -15.80 -36.42 18.25
N GLY A 170 -15.24 -36.24 17.06
CA GLY A 170 -15.34 -37.22 15.97
C GLY A 170 -14.29 -38.32 16.05
N TRP A 171 -13.02 -37.95 16.28
CA TRP A 171 -11.90 -38.91 16.33
C TRP A 171 -11.49 -39.30 17.75
N GLY A 172 -12.11 -38.71 18.78
CA GLY A 172 -11.85 -39.05 20.18
C GLY A 172 -10.46 -38.65 20.69
N LEU A 173 -9.76 -37.71 20.02
CA LEU A 173 -8.47 -37.21 20.51
C LEU A 173 -8.68 -36.41 21.80
N SER A 174 -7.71 -36.49 22.71
CA SER A 174 -7.69 -35.61 23.87
C SER A 174 -7.58 -34.14 23.43
N THR A 175 -8.23 -33.24 24.18
CA THR A 175 -8.24 -31.81 23.87
C THR A 175 -6.83 -31.24 23.75
N ALA A 176 -5.89 -31.70 24.57
CA ALA A 176 -4.49 -31.24 24.52
C ALA A 176 -3.81 -31.61 23.20
N VAL A 177 -3.95 -32.86 22.74
CA VAL A 177 -3.35 -33.33 21.49
C VAL A 177 -3.99 -32.64 20.30
N ALA A 178 -5.32 -32.54 20.29
CA ALA A 178 -6.05 -31.87 19.21
C ALA A 178 -5.70 -30.38 19.13
N LEU A 179 -5.62 -29.67 20.26
CA LEU A 179 -5.25 -28.26 20.29
C LEU A 179 -3.82 -28.02 19.79
N LEU A 180 -2.87 -28.88 20.18
CA LEU A 180 -1.49 -28.80 19.70
C LEU A 180 -1.42 -29.03 18.19
N ALA A 181 -2.06 -30.09 17.69
CA ALA A 181 -2.11 -30.41 16.26
C ALA A 181 -2.74 -29.27 15.44
N VAL A 182 -3.81 -28.67 15.95
CA VAL A 182 -4.44 -27.51 15.31
C VAL A 182 -3.48 -26.33 15.25
N LYS A 183 -2.89 -25.94 16.39
CA LYS A 183 -1.99 -24.77 16.46
C LYS A 183 -0.74 -24.92 15.59
N THR A 184 -0.12 -26.10 15.55
CA THR A 184 1.18 -26.29 14.90
C THR A 184 1.09 -26.76 13.46
N SER A 185 -0.07 -27.29 13.03
CA SER A 185 -0.20 -27.94 11.72
C SER A 185 -1.45 -27.50 10.96
N VAL A 186 -2.64 -27.66 11.54
CA VAL A 186 -3.89 -27.37 10.79
C VAL A 186 -4.07 -25.87 10.54
N ALA A 187 -3.90 -25.05 11.57
CA ALA A 187 -4.10 -23.62 11.51
C ALA A 187 -3.18 -22.96 10.45
N PRO A 188 -1.86 -23.21 10.42
CA PRO A 188 -1.01 -22.72 9.34
C PRO A 188 -1.51 -23.04 7.92
N LEU A 189 -1.98 -24.27 7.69
CA LEU A 189 -2.50 -24.68 6.37
C LEU A 189 -3.78 -23.93 6.02
N VAL A 190 -4.75 -23.93 6.92
CA VAL A 190 -6.06 -23.29 6.74
C VAL A 190 -5.90 -21.78 6.56
N GLU A 191 -5.02 -21.15 7.32
CA GLU A 191 -4.78 -19.73 7.28
C GLU A 191 -4.10 -19.27 6.00
N GLU A 192 -3.06 -19.97 5.54
CA GLU A 192 -2.42 -19.59 4.27
C GLU A 192 -3.37 -19.81 3.08
N VAL A 193 -4.20 -20.87 3.09
CA VAL A 193 -5.25 -21.06 2.07
C VAL A 193 -6.26 -19.91 2.10
N ALA A 194 -6.77 -19.54 3.27
CA ALA A 194 -7.75 -18.46 3.39
C ALA A 194 -7.20 -17.11 2.93
N LYS A 195 -5.97 -16.75 3.36
CA LYS A 195 -5.29 -15.51 2.93
C LYS A 195 -5.07 -15.48 1.40
N SER A 196 -4.80 -16.64 0.81
CA SER A 196 -4.56 -16.76 -0.63
C SER A 196 -5.77 -16.44 -1.50
N LEU A 197 -7.00 -16.57 -0.99
CA LEU A 197 -8.23 -16.31 -1.77
C LEU A 197 -8.27 -14.88 -2.32
N GLY A 198 -7.89 -13.88 -1.51
CA GLY A 198 -7.78 -12.48 -1.93
C GLY A 198 -6.70 -12.28 -3.01
N LEU A 199 -5.58 -13.00 -2.91
CA LEU A 199 -4.48 -12.91 -3.86
C LEU A 199 -4.83 -13.56 -5.21
N VAL A 200 -5.59 -14.66 -5.19
CA VAL A 200 -6.13 -15.31 -6.39
C VAL A 200 -7.09 -14.37 -7.15
N TYR A 201 -7.83 -13.53 -6.43
CA TYR A 201 -8.61 -12.46 -7.04
C TYR A 201 -7.70 -11.34 -7.60
N ALA A 202 -6.74 -10.86 -6.80
CA ALA A 202 -5.86 -9.75 -7.16
C ALA A 202 -5.00 -10.05 -8.39
N VAL A 203 -4.48 -11.28 -8.51
CA VAL A 203 -3.64 -11.68 -9.66
C VAL A 203 -4.40 -11.67 -10.98
N ARG A 204 -5.74 -11.63 -10.98
CA ARG A 204 -6.55 -11.53 -12.21
C ARG A 204 -6.87 -10.09 -12.61
N ARG A 205 -6.37 -9.10 -11.86
CA ARG A 205 -6.70 -7.69 -12.06
C ARG A 205 -5.66 -7.03 -12.98
N PRO A 206 -6.06 -6.07 -13.82
CA PRO A 206 -5.13 -5.38 -14.71
C PRO A 206 -4.04 -4.63 -13.93
N ASP A 207 -4.34 -4.19 -12.71
CA ASP A 207 -3.41 -3.50 -11.80
C ASP A 207 -2.39 -4.41 -11.10
N PHE A 208 -2.41 -5.71 -11.39
CA PHE A 208 -1.32 -6.62 -11.07
C PHE A 208 -0.43 -6.73 -12.31
N THR A 209 0.75 -6.13 -12.26
CA THR A 209 1.58 -5.81 -13.43
C THR A 209 2.82 -6.69 -13.57
N TYR A 210 3.39 -7.15 -12.46
CA TYR A 210 4.54 -8.06 -12.43
C TYR A 210 4.58 -8.80 -11.08
N PHE A 211 5.46 -9.78 -10.91
CA PHE A 211 5.40 -10.65 -9.72
C PHE A 211 5.82 -9.97 -8.41
N VAL A 212 6.51 -8.84 -8.46
CA VAL A 212 6.82 -8.00 -7.29
C VAL A 212 5.56 -7.43 -6.66
N ASP A 213 4.56 -7.06 -7.47
CA ASP A 213 3.23 -6.67 -6.96
C ASP A 213 2.62 -7.79 -6.12
N GLY A 214 2.84 -9.04 -6.55
CA GLY A 214 2.46 -10.22 -5.80
C GLY A 214 3.07 -10.26 -4.40
N ALA A 215 4.36 -10.00 -4.26
CA ALA A 215 5.02 -9.93 -2.95
C ALA A 215 4.36 -8.88 -2.04
N ILE A 216 4.06 -7.70 -2.56
CA ILE A 216 3.49 -6.58 -1.81
C ILE A 216 2.03 -6.86 -1.42
N PHE A 217 1.22 -7.36 -2.35
CA PHE A 217 -0.17 -7.73 -2.11
C PHE A 217 -0.28 -8.87 -1.09
N GLY A 218 0.60 -9.87 -1.22
CA GLY A 218 0.75 -10.95 -0.25
C GLY A 218 1.13 -10.43 1.13
N PHE A 219 2.15 -9.58 1.21
CA PHE A 219 2.57 -8.97 2.47
C PHE A 219 1.44 -8.15 3.12
N ALA A 220 0.63 -7.44 2.32
CA ALA A 220 -0.53 -6.70 2.80
C ALA A 220 -1.60 -7.61 3.41
N ALA A 221 -1.95 -8.72 2.74
CA ALA A 221 -2.91 -9.68 3.25
C ALA A 221 -2.43 -10.36 4.54
N GLY A 222 -1.17 -10.78 4.60
CA GLY A 222 -0.56 -11.37 5.78
C GLY A 222 -0.48 -10.40 6.96
N THR A 223 -0.10 -9.14 6.69
CA THR A 223 -0.06 -8.06 7.71
C THR A 223 -1.45 -7.84 8.31
N ALA A 224 -2.48 -7.74 7.47
CA ALA A 224 -3.85 -7.53 7.93
C ALA A 224 -4.36 -8.68 8.81
N PHE A 225 -4.12 -9.92 8.38
CA PHE A 225 -4.44 -11.10 9.17
C PHE A 225 -3.76 -11.05 10.55
N ALA A 226 -2.47 -10.73 10.57
CA ALA A 226 -1.70 -10.66 11.81
C ALA A 226 -2.18 -9.54 12.74
N ILE A 227 -2.65 -8.41 12.21
CA ILE A 227 -3.21 -7.32 13.01
C ILE A 227 -4.43 -7.83 13.80
N ILE A 228 -5.39 -8.48 13.15
CA ILE A 228 -6.57 -9.01 13.83
C ILE A 228 -6.18 -10.11 14.83
N GLU A 229 -5.27 -11.00 14.44
CA GLU A 229 -4.78 -12.04 15.34
C GLU A 229 -4.10 -11.43 16.58
N ASN A 230 -3.25 -10.42 16.42
CA ASN A 230 -2.61 -9.75 17.54
C ASN A 230 -3.62 -9.18 18.52
N LEU A 231 -4.68 -8.53 18.03
CA LEU A 231 -5.74 -7.98 18.87
C LEU A 231 -6.50 -9.09 19.61
N PHE A 232 -6.73 -10.23 18.97
CA PHE A 232 -7.33 -11.40 19.61
C PHE A 232 -6.48 -11.95 20.77
N TYR A 233 -5.15 -12.09 20.57
CA TYR A 233 -4.25 -12.55 21.63
C TYR A 233 -4.08 -11.53 22.76
N LEU A 234 -4.08 -10.23 22.43
CA LEU A 234 -3.98 -9.15 23.42
C LEU A 234 -5.09 -9.18 24.47
N GLY A 235 -6.32 -9.54 24.08
CA GLY A 235 -7.47 -9.60 24.99
C GLY A 235 -7.29 -10.59 26.16
N ASN A 236 -6.39 -11.56 26.03
CA ASN A 236 -6.14 -12.61 27.02
C ASN A 236 -4.72 -12.56 27.60
N ALA A 237 -3.93 -11.54 27.26
CA ALA A 237 -2.53 -11.43 27.63
C ALA A 237 -2.36 -11.04 29.12
N ARG A 238 -1.50 -11.77 29.85
CA ARG A 238 -1.05 -11.35 31.19
C ARG A 238 -0.15 -10.12 31.13
N ASP A 239 0.70 -10.04 30.11
CA ASP A 239 1.53 -8.89 29.76
C ASP A 239 1.17 -8.44 28.32
N PRO A 240 0.17 -7.54 28.17
CA PRO A 240 -0.26 -7.08 26.86
C PRO A 240 0.85 -6.36 26.08
N LEU A 241 1.71 -5.59 26.75
CA LEU A 241 2.75 -4.82 26.07
C LEU A 241 3.86 -5.74 25.55
N GLY A 242 4.39 -6.63 26.39
CA GLY A 242 5.39 -7.60 25.96
C GLY A 242 4.86 -8.52 24.85
N MET A 243 3.59 -8.92 24.94
CA MET A 243 2.94 -9.69 23.87
C MET A 243 2.81 -8.88 22.57
N ALA A 244 2.37 -7.62 22.63
CA ALA A 244 2.26 -6.76 21.45
C ALA A 244 3.60 -6.59 20.75
N VAL A 245 4.65 -6.26 21.50
CA VAL A 245 6.01 -6.03 20.95
C VAL A 245 6.55 -7.32 20.33
N ASN A 246 6.51 -8.44 21.06
CA ASN A 246 6.99 -9.71 20.53
C ASN A 246 6.28 -10.06 19.22
N ARG A 247 4.95 -10.06 19.22
CA ARG A 247 4.16 -10.47 18.05
C ARG A 247 4.35 -9.52 16.86
N ALA A 248 4.52 -8.22 17.11
CA ALA A 248 4.74 -7.23 16.06
C ALA A 248 6.04 -7.46 15.27
N PHE A 249 7.12 -7.91 15.93
CA PHE A 249 8.42 -8.17 15.29
C PHE A 249 8.67 -9.64 14.94
N SER A 250 7.77 -10.55 15.33
CA SER A 250 7.85 -11.98 15.01
C SER A 250 6.67 -12.42 14.14
N THR A 251 5.55 -12.81 14.76
CA THR A 251 4.36 -13.37 14.11
C THR A 251 3.83 -12.50 12.98
N SER A 252 3.75 -11.18 13.17
CA SER A 252 3.25 -10.27 12.14
C SER A 252 4.12 -10.23 10.89
N LEU A 253 5.44 -10.24 11.07
CA LEU A 253 6.38 -10.25 9.96
C LEU A 253 6.38 -11.61 9.26
N MET A 254 6.33 -12.70 10.04
CA MET A 254 6.20 -14.06 9.50
C MET A 254 4.96 -14.19 8.63
N HIS A 255 3.78 -13.74 9.08
CA HIS A 255 2.56 -13.79 8.27
C HIS A 255 2.68 -12.95 7.00
N GLY A 256 3.21 -11.73 7.11
CA GLY A 256 3.51 -10.89 5.96
C GLY A 256 4.38 -11.62 4.93
N THR A 257 5.47 -12.24 5.38
CA THR A 257 6.38 -13.00 4.51
C THR A 257 5.75 -14.24 3.91
N ALA A 258 5.05 -15.07 4.70
CA ALA A 258 4.40 -16.28 4.22
C ALA A 258 3.42 -15.96 3.09
N SER A 259 2.56 -14.96 3.30
CA SER A 259 1.63 -14.51 2.26
C SER A 259 2.33 -13.81 1.10
N ALA A 260 3.45 -13.12 1.31
CA ALA A 260 4.27 -12.56 0.22
C ALA A 260 4.84 -13.66 -0.69
N LEU A 261 5.31 -14.79 -0.14
CA LEU A 261 5.77 -15.94 -0.92
C LEU A 261 4.67 -16.49 -1.82
N VAL A 262 3.45 -16.61 -1.30
CA VAL A 262 2.28 -16.99 -2.10
C VAL A 262 2.03 -15.98 -3.22
N GLY A 263 2.07 -14.69 -2.89
CA GLY A 263 1.84 -13.63 -3.88
C GLY A 263 2.87 -13.62 -5.00
N VAL A 264 4.16 -13.82 -4.69
CA VAL A 264 5.23 -14.01 -5.69
C VAL A 264 4.91 -15.22 -6.57
N ALA A 265 4.51 -16.34 -5.97
CA ALA A 265 4.20 -17.57 -6.68
C ALA A 265 3.02 -17.44 -7.64
N LEU A 266 1.97 -16.72 -7.23
CA LEU A 266 0.85 -16.36 -8.10
C LEU A 266 1.27 -15.42 -9.24
N GLY A 267 2.16 -14.46 -8.95
CA GLY A 267 2.73 -13.61 -9.99
C GLY A 267 3.53 -14.41 -11.03
N ARG A 268 4.35 -15.36 -10.57
CA ARG A 268 5.08 -16.31 -11.43
C ARG A 268 4.14 -17.22 -12.22
N LEU A 269 3.02 -17.62 -11.62
CA LEU A 269 1.98 -18.38 -12.32
C LEU A 269 1.38 -17.57 -13.48
N ARG A 270 1.10 -16.28 -13.27
CA ARG A 270 0.50 -15.40 -14.27
C ARG A 270 1.44 -15.06 -15.42
N PHE A 271 2.67 -14.65 -15.11
CA PHE A 271 3.61 -14.12 -16.09
C PHE A 271 4.65 -15.15 -16.58
N GLY A 272 4.68 -16.35 -15.99
CA GLY A 272 5.59 -17.42 -16.38
C GLY A 272 5.06 -18.29 -17.52
N HIS A 273 5.99 -18.96 -18.20
CA HIS A 273 5.73 -19.86 -19.32
C HIS A 273 5.96 -21.33 -18.94
N GLY A 274 5.31 -22.24 -19.66
CA GLY A 274 5.52 -23.69 -19.53
C GLY A 274 5.09 -24.29 -18.19
N ARG A 275 5.63 -25.46 -17.84
CA ARG A 275 5.29 -26.21 -16.60
C ARG A 275 5.90 -25.60 -15.34
N GLN A 276 7.00 -24.85 -15.47
CA GLN A 276 7.73 -24.26 -14.35
C GLN A 276 6.89 -23.27 -13.54
N ARG A 277 5.91 -22.59 -14.17
CA ARG A 277 5.00 -21.67 -13.48
C ARG A 277 4.12 -22.36 -12.44
N PHE A 278 3.72 -23.61 -12.68
CA PHE A 278 2.95 -24.41 -11.72
C PHE A 278 3.85 -24.94 -10.60
N ALA A 279 5.09 -25.31 -10.91
CA ALA A 279 6.08 -25.65 -9.89
C ALA A 279 6.34 -24.45 -8.97
N ALA A 280 6.48 -23.24 -9.50
CA ALA A 280 6.62 -22.02 -8.73
C ALA A 280 5.42 -21.78 -7.78
N LEU A 281 4.19 -22.03 -8.26
CA LEU A 281 2.98 -21.95 -7.44
C LEU A 281 3.05 -22.92 -6.24
N LEU A 282 3.33 -24.20 -6.51
CA LEU A 282 3.40 -25.24 -5.49
C LEU A 282 4.51 -24.97 -4.49
N VAL A 283 5.70 -24.60 -4.97
CA VAL A 283 6.86 -24.30 -4.11
C VAL A 283 6.57 -23.09 -3.24
N GLY A 284 5.96 -22.03 -3.77
CA GLY A 284 5.62 -20.84 -2.99
C GLY A 284 4.59 -21.10 -1.89
N TRP A 285 3.52 -21.84 -2.22
CA TRP A 285 2.52 -22.26 -1.22
C TRP A 285 3.13 -23.18 -0.16
N ALA A 286 3.88 -24.20 -0.57
CA ALA A 286 4.52 -25.13 0.34
C ALA A 286 5.52 -24.41 1.25
N SER A 287 6.29 -23.46 0.72
CA SER A 287 7.25 -22.67 1.50
C SER A 287 6.55 -21.75 2.51
N ALA A 288 5.42 -21.12 2.13
CA ALA A 288 4.62 -20.30 3.04
C ALA A 288 4.06 -21.13 4.20
N MET A 289 3.46 -22.28 3.89
CA MET A 289 2.93 -23.21 4.89
C MET A 289 4.05 -23.76 5.78
N ALA A 290 5.18 -24.17 5.21
CA ALA A 290 6.32 -24.69 5.97
C ALA A 290 6.91 -23.64 6.91
N LEU A 291 7.08 -22.40 6.44
CA LEU A 291 7.55 -21.28 7.26
C LEU A 291 6.61 -21.04 8.45
N HIS A 292 5.30 -21.00 8.19
CA HIS A 292 4.30 -20.75 9.21
C HIS A 292 4.20 -21.92 10.20
N MET A 293 4.21 -23.16 9.73
CA MET A 293 4.26 -24.35 10.60
C MET A 293 5.53 -24.37 11.45
N ALA A 294 6.70 -24.06 10.88
CA ALA A 294 7.96 -24.01 11.61
C ALA A 294 7.92 -22.93 12.70
N PHE A 295 7.40 -21.74 12.39
CA PHE A 295 7.19 -20.68 13.36
C PHE A 295 6.26 -21.12 14.49
N ASN A 296 5.10 -21.69 14.15
CA ASN A 296 4.13 -22.13 15.15
C ASN A 296 4.67 -23.25 16.03
N ARG A 297 5.45 -24.19 15.48
CA ARG A 297 6.14 -25.21 16.27
C ARG A 297 7.15 -24.60 17.24
N LEU A 298 7.93 -23.62 16.80
CA LEU A 298 8.89 -22.92 17.66
C LEU A 298 8.19 -22.19 18.82
N VAL A 299 7.11 -21.46 18.57
CA VAL A 299 6.44 -20.70 19.64
C VAL A 299 5.54 -21.57 20.54
N ASN A 300 5.25 -22.81 20.15
CA ASN A 300 4.46 -23.79 20.93
C ASN A 300 5.30 -24.95 21.48
N SER A 301 6.63 -24.99 21.31
CA SER A 301 7.48 -26.11 21.75
C SER A 301 7.72 -26.18 23.26
N GLY A 302 7.28 -25.18 24.03
CA GLY A 302 7.44 -25.16 25.47
C GLY A 302 7.23 -23.78 26.08
N PRO A 303 7.71 -23.54 27.32
CA PRO A 303 7.67 -22.23 27.95
C PRO A 303 8.41 -21.18 27.11
N LEU A 304 7.92 -19.95 27.12
CA LEU A 304 8.56 -18.83 26.42
C LEU A 304 9.91 -18.50 27.09
N THR A 305 10.99 -19.07 26.55
CA THR A 305 12.37 -18.75 26.96
C THR A 305 12.94 -17.63 26.08
N PRO A 306 14.01 -16.93 26.51
CA PRO A 306 14.68 -15.94 25.67
C PRO A 306 15.14 -16.50 24.32
N ALA A 307 15.51 -17.78 24.25
CA ALA A 307 15.89 -18.45 23.01
C ALA A 307 14.71 -18.60 22.04
N HIS A 308 13.52 -18.98 22.53
CA HIS A 308 12.31 -19.04 21.70
C HIS A 308 11.93 -17.66 21.17
N LEU A 309 12.02 -16.63 22.01
CA LEU A 309 11.77 -15.24 21.62
C LEU A 309 12.75 -14.77 20.54
N ALA A 310 14.05 -14.99 20.75
CA ALA A 310 15.07 -14.63 19.78
C ALA A 310 14.87 -15.36 18.45
N GLY A 311 14.55 -16.66 18.48
CA GLY A 311 14.23 -17.44 17.28
C GLY A 311 12.99 -16.92 16.54
N ALA A 312 11.93 -16.57 17.27
CA ALA A 312 10.70 -16.03 16.68
C ALA A 312 10.95 -14.67 15.99
N ILE A 313 11.70 -13.77 16.63
CA ILE A 313 12.09 -12.47 16.05
C ILE A 313 13.02 -12.69 14.84
N ALA A 314 13.97 -13.62 14.94
CA ALA A 314 14.88 -13.95 13.84
C ALA A 314 14.12 -14.45 12.60
N ILE A 315 13.10 -15.31 12.79
CA ILE A 315 12.23 -15.75 11.68
C ILE A 315 11.43 -14.58 11.11
N GLY A 316 10.87 -13.70 11.96
CA GLY A 316 10.11 -12.53 11.50
C GLY A 316 10.97 -11.57 10.67
N ILE A 317 12.09 -11.10 11.23
CA ILE A 317 13.01 -10.18 10.54
C ILE A 317 13.65 -10.83 9.31
N GLY A 318 14.10 -12.08 9.43
CA GLY A 318 14.63 -12.86 8.30
C GLY A 318 13.61 -13.01 7.18
N GLY A 319 12.33 -13.14 7.53
CA GLY A 319 11.23 -13.14 6.58
C GLY A 319 11.10 -11.82 5.80
N VAL A 320 11.19 -10.66 6.48
CA VAL A 320 11.15 -9.36 5.79
C VAL A 320 12.35 -9.21 4.85
N VAL A 321 13.54 -9.62 5.30
CA VAL A 321 14.74 -9.64 4.45
C VAL A 321 14.54 -10.52 3.23
N LEU A 322 13.94 -11.71 3.39
CA LEU A 322 13.59 -12.60 2.29
C LEU A 322 12.59 -11.94 1.32
N THR A 323 11.53 -11.30 1.83
CA THR A 323 10.56 -10.57 1.01
C THR A 323 11.24 -9.45 0.22
N ALA A 324 12.10 -8.66 0.86
CA ALA A 324 12.87 -7.62 0.19
C ALA A 324 13.81 -8.20 -0.87
N ALA A 325 14.50 -9.31 -0.58
CA ALA A 325 15.35 -10.00 -1.53
C ALA A 325 14.56 -10.50 -2.75
N CYS A 326 13.36 -11.06 -2.56
CA CYS A 326 12.47 -11.45 -3.66
C CYS A 326 12.04 -10.23 -4.50
N ILE A 327 11.73 -9.10 -3.87
CA ILE A 327 11.39 -7.85 -4.56
C ILE A 327 12.58 -7.36 -5.39
N PHE A 328 13.77 -7.28 -4.82
CA PHE A 328 14.97 -6.84 -5.53
C PHE A 328 15.35 -7.80 -6.66
N TRP A 329 15.23 -9.11 -6.44
CA TRP A 329 15.42 -10.10 -7.49
C TRP A 329 14.44 -9.90 -8.64
N GLY A 330 13.16 -9.63 -8.34
CA GLY A 330 12.16 -9.37 -9.36
C GLY A 330 12.32 -8.07 -10.10
N LEU A 331 12.77 -7.01 -9.42
CA LEU A 331 13.15 -5.78 -10.09
C LEU A 331 14.33 -5.99 -11.04
N ARG A 332 15.31 -6.83 -10.67
CA ARG A 332 16.44 -7.17 -11.55
C ARG A 332 16.00 -7.98 -12.77
N GLU A 333 15.15 -8.99 -12.57
CA GLU A 333 14.64 -9.81 -13.67
C GLU A 333 13.77 -8.99 -14.63
N GLU A 334 12.89 -8.14 -14.10
CA GLU A 334 12.07 -7.26 -14.93
C GLU A 334 12.93 -6.29 -15.73
N ARG A 335 13.99 -5.74 -15.13
CA ARG A 335 14.98 -4.95 -15.87
C ARG A 335 15.68 -5.75 -16.96
N ALA A 336 16.07 -7.00 -16.72
CA ALA A 336 16.75 -7.81 -17.73
C ALA A 336 15.81 -8.10 -18.92
N TRP A 337 14.57 -8.52 -18.64
CA TRP A 337 13.58 -8.83 -19.68
C TRP A 337 13.23 -7.62 -20.55
N LEU A 338 13.11 -6.44 -19.95
CA LEU A 338 12.82 -5.20 -20.67
C LEU A 338 13.96 -4.82 -21.64
N ARG A 339 15.23 -5.11 -21.30
CA ARG A 339 16.36 -4.90 -22.23
C ARG A 339 16.23 -5.76 -23.48
N GLU A 340 15.84 -7.01 -23.32
CA GLU A 340 15.79 -7.99 -24.40
C GLU A 340 14.55 -7.81 -25.28
N THR A 341 13.39 -7.47 -24.69
CA THR A 341 12.11 -7.50 -25.40
C THR A 341 11.75 -6.17 -26.06
N LEU A 342 12.21 -5.04 -25.53
CA LEU A 342 11.88 -3.72 -26.07
C LEU A 342 12.68 -3.36 -27.32
N GLY A 343 13.74 -4.10 -27.65
CA GLY A 343 14.40 -4.03 -28.95
C GLY A 343 13.70 -4.82 -30.07
N LEU A 344 12.70 -5.67 -29.76
CA LEU A 344 12.26 -6.74 -30.68
C LEU A 344 10.74 -6.79 -30.99
N GLY A 345 9.99 -5.70 -30.81
CA GLY A 345 8.69 -5.54 -31.51
C GLY A 345 7.41 -5.52 -30.68
N VAL A 346 7.44 -4.99 -29.45
CA VAL A 346 6.22 -4.82 -28.61
C VAL A 346 5.56 -3.44 -28.79
N GLY A 347 5.97 -2.63 -29.77
CA GLY A 347 5.37 -1.31 -30.03
C GLY A 347 5.61 -0.27 -28.92
N VAL A 348 6.63 -0.50 -28.10
CA VAL A 348 7.11 0.41 -27.06
C VAL A 348 8.48 0.92 -27.50
N SER A 349 8.73 2.22 -27.40
CA SER A 349 9.98 2.80 -27.91
C SER A 349 11.18 2.50 -27.01
N ALA A 350 12.39 2.47 -27.59
CA ALA A 350 13.63 2.20 -26.84
C ALA A 350 13.85 3.16 -25.66
N GLY A 351 13.39 4.41 -25.78
CA GLY A 351 13.41 5.38 -24.69
C GLY A 351 12.53 4.99 -23.52
N GLU A 352 11.37 4.39 -23.77
CA GLU A 352 10.43 3.95 -22.73
C GLU A 352 11.00 2.76 -21.95
N ALA A 353 11.81 1.92 -22.61
CA ALA A 353 12.63 0.88 -21.97
C ALA A 353 13.66 1.44 -21.00
N ASN A 354 14.43 2.43 -21.47
CA ASN A 354 15.56 2.98 -20.73
C ASN A 354 15.12 3.68 -19.45
N VAL A 355 13.95 4.33 -19.48
CA VAL A 355 13.34 4.96 -18.31
C VAL A 355 13.16 3.96 -17.17
N VAL A 356 12.62 2.76 -17.44
CA VAL A 356 12.40 1.73 -16.42
C VAL A 356 13.71 1.34 -15.72
N HIS A 357 14.81 1.24 -16.46
CA HIS A 357 16.11 0.84 -15.92
C HIS A 357 16.67 1.83 -14.90
N ARG A 358 16.37 3.11 -15.07
CA ARG A 358 16.96 4.20 -14.31
C ARG A 358 16.07 4.72 -13.17
N MET A 359 14.94 4.05 -12.92
CA MET A 359 14.04 4.41 -11.80
C MET A 359 14.64 4.17 -10.42
N ALA A 360 15.62 3.27 -10.29
CA ALA A 360 16.34 3.07 -9.03
C ALA A 360 17.17 4.31 -8.64
N ASP A 361 17.75 4.98 -9.62
CA ASP A 361 18.69 6.10 -9.43
C ASP A 361 18.04 7.45 -9.77
N ILE A 362 16.70 7.48 -9.83
CA ILE A 362 15.92 8.62 -10.34
C ILE A 362 16.23 9.93 -9.61
N ASP A 363 16.52 9.89 -8.32
CA ASP A 363 16.87 11.09 -7.54
C ASP A 363 18.20 11.69 -8.02
N THR A 364 19.24 10.87 -8.16
CA THR A 364 20.55 11.28 -8.67
C THR A 364 20.45 11.81 -10.11
N LEU A 365 19.62 11.18 -10.93
CA LEU A 365 19.47 11.52 -12.34
C LEU A 365 18.65 12.80 -12.58
N LEU A 366 17.72 13.08 -11.69
CA LEU A 366 16.89 14.28 -11.77
C LEU A 366 17.47 15.46 -10.99
N ALA A 367 18.54 15.28 -10.21
CA ALA A 367 19.20 16.37 -9.49
C ALA A 367 19.67 17.51 -10.44
N PRO A 368 20.27 17.24 -11.62
CA PRO A 368 20.59 18.31 -12.57
C PRO A 368 19.34 19.00 -13.13
N ILE A 369 18.22 18.28 -13.28
CA ILE A 369 16.96 18.86 -13.75
C ILE A 369 16.38 19.81 -12.70
N GLU A 370 16.46 19.44 -11.42
CA GLU A 370 16.04 20.32 -10.33
C GLU A 370 16.87 21.60 -10.28
N GLN A 371 18.18 21.48 -10.48
CA GLN A 371 19.09 22.64 -10.51
C GLN A 371 18.80 23.59 -11.68
N HIS A 372 18.51 23.07 -12.87
CA HIS A 372 18.33 23.89 -14.09
C HIS A 372 16.89 24.36 -14.31
N PHE A 373 15.89 23.55 -13.93
CA PHE A 373 14.48 23.77 -14.26
C PHE A 373 13.57 23.90 -13.03
N GLY A 374 14.13 23.72 -11.83
CA GLY A 374 13.41 23.84 -10.57
C GLY A 374 12.69 22.55 -10.13
N ALA A 375 12.28 22.53 -8.86
CA ALA A 375 11.67 21.37 -8.22
C ALA A 375 10.35 20.92 -8.87
N GLU A 376 9.57 21.85 -9.44
CA GLU A 376 8.29 21.53 -10.06
C GLU A 376 8.48 20.77 -11.38
N ARG A 377 9.42 21.22 -12.23
CA ARG A 377 9.77 20.50 -13.46
C ARG A 377 10.38 19.14 -13.15
N ARG A 378 11.22 19.05 -12.11
CA ARG A 378 11.75 17.77 -11.64
C ARG A 378 10.63 16.77 -11.28
N LYS A 379 9.60 17.21 -10.55
CA LYS A 379 8.43 16.36 -10.23
C LYS A 379 7.66 15.94 -11.48
N GLN A 380 7.43 16.85 -12.42
CA GLN A 380 6.74 16.55 -13.67
C GLN A 380 7.52 15.53 -14.51
N VAL A 381 8.84 15.68 -14.63
CA VAL A 381 9.71 14.70 -15.29
C VAL A 381 9.68 13.37 -14.54
N GLN A 382 9.78 13.37 -13.22
CA GLN A 382 9.69 12.15 -12.41
C GLN A 382 8.38 11.39 -12.69
N ARG A 383 7.25 12.11 -12.72
CA ARG A 383 5.94 11.54 -13.02
C ARG A 383 5.86 11.04 -14.46
N PHE A 384 6.43 11.77 -15.42
CA PHE A 384 6.51 11.35 -16.82
C PHE A 384 7.27 10.03 -16.95
N LEU A 385 8.41 9.91 -16.27
CA LEU A 385 9.23 8.70 -16.26
C LEU A 385 8.48 7.52 -15.62
N GLN A 386 7.77 7.75 -14.51
CA GLN A 386 6.93 6.72 -13.88
C GLN A 386 5.79 6.26 -14.79
N LEU A 387 5.08 7.18 -15.46
CA LEU A 387 4.01 6.85 -16.40
C LEU A 387 4.54 6.05 -17.59
N GLN A 388 5.73 6.39 -18.08
CA GLN A 388 6.40 5.64 -19.13
C GLN A 388 6.76 4.22 -18.71
N ALA A 389 7.26 4.05 -17.49
CA ALA A 389 7.53 2.72 -16.95
C ALA A 389 6.23 1.89 -16.81
N GLN A 390 5.15 2.52 -16.34
CA GLN A 390 3.84 1.89 -16.25
C GLN A 390 3.29 1.49 -17.61
N LEU A 391 3.45 2.34 -18.62
CA LEU A 391 3.07 2.06 -20.00
C LEU A 391 3.76 0.79 -20.50
N GLY A 392 5.09 0.71 -20.38
CA GLY A 392 5.85 -0.49 -20.79
C GLY A 392 5.40 -1.77 -20.09
N LEU A 393 5.21 -1.73 -18.77
CA LEU A 393 4.74 -2.88 -17.98
C LEU A 393 3.32 -3.32 -18.37
N LYS A 394 2.41 -2.37 -18.61
CA LYS A 394 1.02 -2.66 -18.99
C LYS A 394 0.92 -3.20 -20.42
N THR A 395 1.71 -2.67 -21.35
CA THR A 395 1.80 -3.18 -22.72
C THR A 395 2.31 -4.62 -22.73
N LYS A 396 3.37 -4.92 -21.97
CA LYS A 396 3.81 -6.31 -21.72
C LYS A 396 2.69 -7.16 -21.15
N GLY A 397 2.01 -6.66 -20.12
CA GLY A 397 0.90 -7.36 -19.48
C GLY A 397 -0.22 -7.71 -20.46
N ALA A 398 -0.57 -6.80 -21.38
CA ALA A 398 -1.56 -7.02 -22.42
C ALA A 398 -1.11 -8.10 -23.42
N ALA A 399 0.16 -8.07 -23.83
CA ALA A 399 0.72 -9.05 -24.75
C ALA A 399 0.75 -10.48 -24.16
N LEU A 400 0.97 -10.61 -22.84
CA LEU A 400 0.99 -11.89 -22.13
C LEU A 400 -0.39 -12.36 -21.66
N ALA A 401 -1.43 -11.52 -21.75
CA ALA A 401 -2.76 -11.83 -21.22
C ALA A 401 -3.49 -12.84 -22.12
N ALA A 402 -3.69 -14.06 -21.60
CA ALA A 402 -4.46 -15.10 -22.29
C ALA A 402 -5.99 -14.86 -22.25
N ASP A 403 -6.50 -14.22 -21.19
CA ASP A 403 -7.93 -13.91 -21.07
C ASP A 403 -8.28 -12.67 -21.91
N PRO A 404 -9.20 -12.78 -22.90
CA PRO A 404 -9.61 -11.65 -23.74
C PRO A 404 -10.14 -10.45 -22.95
N LYS A 405 -10.85 -10.67 -21.83
CA LYS A 405 -11.40 -9.58 -21.02
C LYS A 405 -10.30 -8.81 -20.31
N LEU A 406 -9.33 -9.53 -19.75
CA LEU A 406 -8.16 -8.93 -19.09
C LEU A 406 -7.30 -8.18 -20.10
N ARG A 407 -7.08 -8.76 -21.28
CA ARG A 407 -6.33 -8.11 -22.38
C ARG A 407 -6.99 -6.79 -22.78
N ALA A 408 -8.30 -6.79 -23.06
CA ALA A 408 -9.03 -5.58 -23.41
C ALA A 408 -8.97 -4.50 -22.31
N ALA A 409 -9.05 -4.91 -21.03
CA ALA A 409 -8.91 -3.98 -19.91
C ALA A 409 -7.50 -3.38 -19.82
N LEU A 410 -6.44 -4.17 -20.10
CA LEU A 410 -5.06 -3.68 -20.13
C LEU A 410 -4.81 -2.76 -21.33
N GLU A 411 -5.33 -3.09 -22.51
CA GLU A 411 -5.23 -2.24 -23.72
C GLU A 411 -5.91 -0.88 -23.50
N ALA A 412 -7.06 -0.85 -22.82
CA ALA A 412 -7.72 0.41 -22.44
C ALA A 412 -6.86 1.25 -21.49
N GLN A 413 -6.19 0.61 -20.50
CA GLN A 413 -5.27 1.32 -19.60
C GLN A 413 -4.01 1.81 -20.34
N VAL A 414 -3.50 1.05 -21.31
CA VAL A 414 -2.36 1.45 -22.16
C VAL A 414 -2.71 2.72 -22.94
N ALA A 415 -3.90 2.79 -23.56
CA ALA A 415 -4.34 3.98 -24.30
C ALA A 415 -4.47 5.22 -23.39
N ASP A 416 -5.02 5.05 -22.18
CA ASP A 416 -5.10 6.14 -21.20
C ASP A 416 -3.71 6.61 -20.73
N LEU A 417 -2.80 5.67 -20.44
CA LEU A 417 -1.42 5.98 -20.06
C LEU A 417 -0.67 6.71 -21.17
N GLN A 418 -0.87 6.34 -22.44
CA GLN A 418 -0.31 7.06 -23.60
C GLN A 418 -0.80 8.51 -23.62
N ALA A 419 -2.11 8.73 -23.47
CA ALA A 419 -2.69 10.08 -23.45
C ALA A 419 -2.15 10.94 -22.29
N GLN A 420 -2.06 10.38 -21.07
CA GLN A 420 -1.48 11.05 -19.91
C GLN A 420 0.00 11.40 -20.12
N THR A 421 0.75 10.46 -20.69
CA THR A 421 2.17 10.62 -20.98
C THR A 421 2.42 11.73 -22.00
N ASP A 422 1.61 11.80 -23.06
CA ASP A 422 1.69 12.87 -24.07
C ASP A 422 1.27 14.23 -23.52
N ALA A 423 0.23 14.27 -22.68
CA ALA A 423 -0.17 15.51 -22.00
C ALA A 423 0.95 16.04 -21.10
N LEU A 424 1.59 15.15 -20.32
CA LEU A 424 2.68 15.53 -19.44
C LEU A 424 3.95 15.90 -20.19
N ARG A 425 4.27 15.20 -21.29
CA ARG A 425 5.35 15.56 -22.23
C ARG A 425 5.19 16.98 -22.76
N ARG A 426 3.96 17.36 -23.17
CA ARG A 426 3.64 18.73 -23.57
C ARG A 426 3.76 19.72 -22.42
N ALA A 427 3.29 19.36 -21.23
CA ALA A 427 3.35 20.23 -20.06
C ALA A 427 4.80 20.53 -19.65
N VAL A 428 5.69 19.54 -19.61
CA VAL A 428 7.13 19.68 -19.28
C VAL A 428 7.83 20.65 -20.25
N GLY A 429 7.44 20.61 -21.53
CA GLY A 429 7.94 21.52 -22.57
C GLY A 429 9.22 21.02 -23.26
N LEU A 430 9.46 21.54 -24.47
CA LEU A 430 10.49 21.05 -25.40
C LEU A 430 11.91 21.11 -24.80
N TYR A 431 12.27 22.22 -24.16
CA TYR A 431 13.62 22.43 -23.61
C TYR A 431 13.97 21.45 -22.49
N CYS A 432 13.08 21.30 -21.51
CA CYS A 432 13.27 20.34 -20.43
C CYS A 432 13.25 18.90 -20.98
N MET A 433 12.37 18.58 -21.94
CA MET A 433 12.34 17.25 -22.56
C MET A 433 13.59 16.93 -23.40
N SER A 434 14.19 17.93 -24.05
CA SER A 434 15.48 17.78 -24.74
C SER A 434 16.59 17.43 -23.76
N TYR A 435 16.62 18.09 -22.61
CA TYR A 435 17.57 17.79 -21.54
C TYR A 435 17.32 16.41 -20.90
N VAL A 436 16.07 16.01 -20.73
CA VAL A 436 15.72 14.65 -20.28
C VAL A 436 16.28 13.59 -21.25
N ARG A 437 16.15 13.81 -22.56
CA ARG A 437 16.70 12.90 -23.59
C ARG A 437 18.23 12.89 -23.64
N SER A 438 18.90 13.98 -23.31
CA SER A 438 20.37 13.97 -23.24
C SER A 438 20.87 13.20 -22.02
N ILE A 439 20.13 13.22 -20.91
CA ILE A 439 20.43 12.41 -19.73
C ILE A 439 20.08 10.94 -19.98
N LEU A 440 18.97 10.66 -20.68
CA LEU A 440 18.44 9.34 -21.01
C LEU A 440 18.58 9.06 -22.52
N PRO A 441 19.80 8.80 -23.04
CA PRO A 441 19.98 8.54 -24.46
C PRO A 441 19.19 7.29 -24.90
N ASP A 442 18.54 7.38 -26.05
CA ASP A 442 17.99 6.21 -26.75
C ASP A 442 19.18 5.39 -27.27
N GLU A 443 19.49 4.23 -26.68
CA GLU A 443 20.46 3.30 -27.28
C GLU A 443 19.88 2.56 -28.50
N GLY A 444 18.64 2.86 -28.90
CA GLY A 444 17.87 2.07 -29.85
C GLY A 444 17.55 2.70 -31.20
N GLU A 445 18.19 3.81 -31.59
CA GLU A 445 18.36 4.20 -32.99
C GLU A 445 19.23 5.47 -33.02
N PRO A 446 20.51 5.38 -33.43
CA PRO A 446 21.23 6.61 -33.72
C PRO A 446 20.41 7.36 -34.77
N LEU A 447 20.24 8.66 -34.57
CA LEU A 447 19.64 9.57 -35.57
C LEU A 447 20.17 9.27 -36.98
N TRP A 448 21.43 8.84 -37.05
CA TRP A 448 22.14 8.38 -38.23
C TRP A 448 21.56 7.12 -38.88
N ASP A 449 21.02 6.14 -38.16
CA ASP A 449 20.38 4.98 -38.75
C ASP A 449 19.01 5.31 -39.34
N ARG A 450 18.24 6.22 -38.72
CA ARG A 450 17.02 6.77 -39.36
C ARG A 450 17.34 7.58 -40.60
N LEU A 451 18.39 8.41 -40.54
CA LEU A 451 18.85 9.18 -41.68
C LEU A 451 19.35 8.25 -42.79
N ASN A 452 20.13 7.23 -42.46
CA ASN A 452 20.65 6.23 -43.41
C ASN A 452 19.52 5.38 -44.00
N THR A 453 18.51 5.01 -43.21
CA THR A 453 17.35 4.25 -43.72
C THR A 453 16.47 5.13 -44.60
N ALA A 454 16.27 6.39 -44.24
CA ALA A 454 15.56 7.36 -45.08
C ALA A 454 16.33 7.68 -46.38
N LEU A 455 17.66 7.77 -46.31
CA LEU A 455 18.55 7.94 -47.47
C LEU A 455 18.62 6.67 -48.33
N ALA A 456 18.58 5.49 -47.73
CA ALA A 456 18.54 4.21 -48.45
C ALA A 456 17.19 4.01 -49.15
N GLN A 457 16.09 4.38 -48.50
CA GLN A 457 14.75 4.41 -49.11
C GLN A 457 14.66 5.48 -50.21
N ALA A 458 15.29 6.65 -50.02
CA ALA A 458 15.43 7.66 -51.06
C ALA A 458 16.36 7.23 -52.20
N GLY A 459 17.34 6.35 -51.93
CA GLY A 459 18.26 5.77 -52.91
C GLY A 459 17.68 4.60 -53.71
N THR A 460 16.54 4.03 -53.28
CA THR A 460 15.78 3.02 -54.04
C THR A 460 14.72 3.63 -54.97
N ALA A 461 14.48 4.94 -54.88
CA ALA A 461 13.76 5.64 -55.93
C ALA A 461 14.76 5.92 -57.06
N GLU A 462 14.47 5.37 -58.25
CA GLU A 462 15.12 5.75 -59.51
C GLU A 462 15.43 7.26 -59.52
N PRO A 463 16.64 7.68 -59.89
CA PRO A 463 17.03 9.08 -59.83
C PRO A 463 16.18 9.89 -60.81
N SER A 464 15.05 10.41 -60.34
CA SER A 464 14.31 11.39 -61.12
C SER A 464 15.20 12.64 -61.15
N MET A 465 15.72 12.95 -62.34
CA MET A 465 16.48 14.17 -62.66
C MET A 465 15.73 15.48 -62.38
N ASN A 466 14.58 15.43 -61.69
CA ASN A 466 13.62 16.51 -61.59
C ASN A 466 13.76 17.35 -60.31
N LEU A 467 14.54 16.94 -59.30
CA LEU A 467 14.64 17.73 -58.07
C LEU A 467 15.47 19.01 -58.28
N TRP A 468 16.62 18.89 -58.95
CA TRP A 468 17.49 20.03 -59.27
C TRP A 468 16.92 20.93 -60.37
N GLN A 469 16.23 20.37 -61.36
CA GLN A 469 15.46 21.15 -62.35
C GLN A 469 14.30 21.90 -61.70
N SER A 470 13.55 21.29 -60.76
CA SER A 470 12.46 21.99 -60.08
C SER A 470 12.92 23.15 -59.19
N LEU A 471 14.14 23.08 -58.67
CA LEU A 471 14.77 24.18 -57.92
C LEU A 471 15.31 25.26 -58.87
N ALA A 472 15.92 24.88 -60.00
CA ALA A 472 16.35 25.81 -61.03
C ALA A 472 15.18 26.60 -61.64
N ASP A 473 14.06 25.94 -61.94
CA ASP A 473 12.84 26.56 -62.48
C ASP A 473 12.16 27.49 -61.46
N ARG A 474 12.26 27.18 -60.17
CA ARG A 474 11.76 28.04 -59.08
C ARG A 474 12.66 29.24 -58.80
N THR A 475 13.95 29.16 -59.12
CA THR A 475 14.87 30.31 -59.05
C THR A 475 14.94 31.12 -60.35
N GLY A 476 14.50 30.55 -61.47
CA GLY A 476 14.52 31.21 -62.80
C GLY A 476 13.23 31.93 -63.19
N SER A 477 12.10 31.69 -62.52
CA SER A 477 10.80 32.31 -62.85
C SER A 477 10.54 33.64 -62.11
N GLY A 478 11.57 34.48 -62.06
CA GLY A 478 11.54 35.77 -61.38
C GLY A 478 11.97 36.96 -62.24
N ALA A 479 11.79 36.93 -63.57
CA ALA A 479 11.98 38.13 -64.39
C ALA A 479 11.36 37.99 -65.80
N THR A 480 10.06 38.23 -65.95
CA THR A 480 9.52 38.85 -67.16
C THR A 480 8.20 39.54 -66.82
N ASP A 481 8.24 40.86 -66.62
CA ASP A 481 7.33 41.79 -67.30
C ASP A 481 7.67 43.24 -66.94
N ALA A 482 8.35 43.93 -67.87
CA ALA A 482 8.18 45.36 -68.12
C ALA A 482 8.97 45.81 -69.37
N GLY A 483 8.25 46.28 -70.40
CA GLY A 483 8.64 47.51 -71.09
C GLY A 483 9.42 47.42 -72.41
N SER A 484 8.67 47.34 -73.52
CA SER A 484 8.78 48.21 -74.72
C SER A 484 10.08 49.00 -75.03
N GLY A 485 10.81 48.59 -76.08
CA GLY A 485 11.58 49.38 -77.08
C GLY A 485 12.71 50.35 -76.63
N PRO A 486 13.58 50.89 -77.53
CA PRO A 486 13.69 50.70 -78.97
C PRO A 486 15.08 50.19 -79.46
N THR A 487 15.08 49.81 -80.74
CA THR A 487 16.18 49.59 -81.70
C THR A 487 17.36 50.58 -81.68
N LEU A 488 18.61 50.10 -81.89
CA LEU A 488 19.68 50.63 -82.78
C LEU A 488 21.04 49.86 -82.57
N PRO A 489 22.04 49.95 -83.47
CA PRO A 489 22.38 48.88 -84.42
C PRO A 489 23.72 48.17 -84.15
N ASP A 490 23.89 47.04 -84.84
CA ASP A 490 25.15 46.31 -85.08
C ASP A 490 26.23 47.20 -85.72
N PRO A 491 27.48 47.09 -85.24
CA PRO A 491 28.64 47.11 -86.14
C PRO A 491 29.56 45.92 -85.86
N ARG A 492 29.48 44.92 -86.74
CA ARG A 492 30.53 44.28 -87.56
C ARG A 492 31.93 44.01 -86.95
N PRO A 493 32.60 42.96 -87.47
CA PRO A 493 33.67 42.24 -86.81
C PRO A 493 35.07 42.73 -87.22
N GLU A 494 36.05 42.51 -86.35
CA GLU A 494 37.51 42.47 -86.59
C GLU A 494 38.13 42.08 -85.22
N ALA A 495 39.06 41.16 -85.02
CA ALA A 495 39.89 40.30 -85.88
C ALA A 495 40.35 39.10 -85.04
#